data_AF-A0A935YVH3-F1
#
_entry.id   AF-A0A935YVH3-F1
#
_cell.length_a   1.000
_cell.length_b   1.000
_cell.length_c   1.000
_cell.angle_alpha   90.00
_cell.angle_beta   90.00
_cell.angle_gamma   90.00
#
_symmetry.space_group_name_H-M   'P 1'
#
loop_
_entity.id
_entity.type
_entity.pdbx_description
1 polymer ?
#
loop_
_entity_poly.entity_id
_entity_poly.type
_entity_poly.pdbx_seq_one_letter_code
_entity_poly.pdbx_strand_id
1 'polypeptide(L)'
;MSNETVKNFYAFKVGAMWRHFKKQHFSFWMICGYLFFEFVKPQAIFPQLEVIPWAQLLLIGALIGSFVDPSVKWVSNTANIYIIILLLLIILSICFAQFPAVSMDNFMLFLAGSSYTFLATTIVNTPERLYIFCSSTLSQLEKLQSAHPRIGHLEGLVFKIGGLSDHQVISKIQASWQF
;
A
#
# COMPACT_ATOMS: atom_id res chain seq x y z
N MET A 1 -22.45 -11.56 -18.07
CA MET A 1 -21.06 -11.88 -17.71
C MET A 1 -20.99 -13.40 -17.51
N SER A 2 -20.14 -14.13 -18.24
CA SER A 2 -20.18 -15.60 -18.22
C SER A 2 -19.57 -16.16 -16.92
N ASN A 3 -20.30 -17.05 -16.24
CA ASN A 3 -19.85 -17.81 -15.06
C ASN A 3 -18.49 -18.53 -15.27
N GLU A 4 -18.12 -18.75 -16.52
CA GLU A 4 -16.87 -19.35 -16.98
C GLU A 4 -15.61 -18.58 -16.54
N THR A 5 -15.61 -17.25 -16.63
CA THR A 5 -14.38 -16.46 -16.39
C THR A 5 -13.98 -16.48 -14.91
N VAL A 6 -14.96 -16.30 -14.03
CA VAL A 6 -14.78 -16.33 -12.58
C VAL A 6 -14.32 -17.71 -12.11
N LYS A 7 -14.92 -18.80 -12.62
CA LYS A 7 -14.48 -20.17 -12.34
C LYS A 7 -13.03 -20.42 -12.77
N ASN A 8 -12.63 -19.91 -13.93
CA ASN A 8 -11.25 -20.07 -14.42
C ASN A 8 -10.23 -19.26 -13.59
N PHE A 9 -10.63 -18.14 -12.99
CA PHE A 9 -9.79 -17.42 -12.03
C PHE A 9 -9.63 -18.19 -10.72
N TYR A 10 -10.71 -18.73 -10.17
CA TYR A 10 -10.62 -19.59 -8.98
C TYR A 10 -9.77 -20.85 -9.22
N ALA A 11 -9.74 -21.36 -10.45
CA ALA A 11 -8.87 -22.47 -10.85
C ALA A 11 -7.39 -22.06 -11.05
N PHE A 12 -6.99 -20.84 -10.64
CA PHE A 12 -5.61 -20.34 -10.70
C PHE A 12 -4.93 -20.46 -12.08
N LYS A 13 -5.70 -20.40 -13.18
CA LYS A 13 -5.14 -20.46 -14.53
C LYS A 13 -4.42 -19.15 -14.88
N VAL A 14 -3.13 -19.08 -14.59
CA VAL A 14 -2.25 -17.91 -14.82
C VAL A 14 -2.39 -17.38 -16.26
N GLY A 15 -2.48 -18.26 -17.26
CA GLY A 15 -2.67 -17.85 -18.66
C GLY A 15 -3.98 -17.12 -18.94
N ALA A 16 -5.07 -17.46 -18.25
CA ALA A 16 -6.34 -16.74 -18.38
C ALA A 16 -6.28 -15.37 -17.69
N MET A 17 -5.66 -15.31 -16.49
CA MET A 17 -5.41 -14.06 -15.78
C MET A 17 -4.55 -13.09 -16.58
N TRP A 18 -3.46 -13.56 -17.18
CA TRP A 18 -2.57 -12.71 -17.97
C TRP A 18 -3.27 -12.11 -19.20
N ARG A 19 -4.13 -12.89 -19.87
CA ARG A 19 -4.96 -12.38 -20.98
C ARG A 19 -5.96 -11.32 -20.51
N HIS A 20 -6.52 -11.49 -19.31
CA HIS A 20 -7.40 -10.48 -18.73
C HIS A 20 -6.66 -9.23 -18.26
N PHE A 21 -5.46 -9.38 -17.69
CA PHE A 21 -4.58 -8.29 -17.27
C PHE A 21 -4.23 -7.39 -18.46
N LYS A 22 -3.81 -7.98 -19.58
CA LYS A 22 -3.48 -7.24 -20.82
C LYS A 22 -4.66 -6.52 -21.48
N LYS A 23 -5.89 -6.81 -21.08
CA LYS A 23 -7.10 -6.14 -21.59
C LYS A 23 -7.59 -5.05 -20.63
N GLN A 24 -7.00 -4.91 -19.45
CA GLN A 24 -7.38 -3.85 -18.52
C GLN A 24 -6.88 -2.49 -19.00
N HIS A 25 -7.48 -1.45 -18.43
CA HIS A 25 -7.24 -0.07 -18.80
C HIS A 25 -5.89 0.41 -18.28
N PHE A 26 -5.36 1.46 -18.89
CA PHE A 26 -4.06 2.05 -18.55
C PHE A 26 -3.93 2.38 -17.05
N SER A 27 -4.98 2.92 -16.44
CA SER A 27 -5.03 3.28 -15.01
C SER A 27 -4.77 2.08 -14.11
N PHE A 28 -5.27 0.90 -14.50
CA PHE A 28 -5.05 -0.35 -13.77
C PHE A 28 -3.59 -0.80 -13.86
N TRP A 29 -2.95 -0.67 -15.02
CA TRP A 29 -1.52 -0.98 -15.14
C TRP A 29 -0.66 -0.01 -14.33
N MET A 30 -1.02 1.27 -14.33
CA MET A 30 -0.28 2.29 -13.58
C MET A 30 -0.38 2.09 -12.07
N ILE A 31 -1.57 1.75 -11.53
CA ILE A 31 -1.71 1.48 -10.09
C ILE A 31 -1.02 0.17 -9.67
N CYS A 32 -1.05 -0.87 -10.52
CA CYS A 32 -0.27 -2.09 -10.28
C CYS A 32 1.23 -1.81 -10.33
N GLY A 33 1.68 -0.98 -11.27
CA GLY A 33 3.06 -0.51 -11.36
C GLY A 33 3.48 0.28 -10.12
N TYR A 34 2.64 1.21 -9.66
CA TYR A 34 2.87 1.96 -8.43
C TYR A 34 3.15 1.02 -7.24
N LEU A 35 2.27 0.03 -7.05
CA LEU A 35 2.43 -0.97 -6.01
C LEU A 35 3.74 -1.74 -6.12
N PHE A 36 4.12 -2.11 -7.34
CA PHE A 36 5.39 -2.79 -7.59
C PHE A 36 6.57 -1.93 -7.10
N PHE A 37 6.61 -0.65 -7.44
CA PHE A 37 7.67 0.26 -7.01
C PHE A 37 7.64 0.53 -5.51
N GLU A 38 6.46 0.70 -4.92
CA GLU A 38 6.31 0.95 -3.48
C GLU A 38 6.73 -0.26 -2.64
N PHE A 39 6.44 -1.49 -3.09
CA PHE A 39 6.82 -2.70 -2.37
C PHE A 39 8.28 -3.09 -2.56
N VAL A 40 8.77 -3.05 -3.81
CA VAL A 40 10.15 -3.45 -4.11
C VAL A 40 11.15 -2.38 -3.71
N LYS A 41 10.72 -1.11 -3.67
CA LYS A 41 11.58 0.08 -3.46
C LYS A 41 12.90 -0.06 -4.18
N PRO A 42 12.90 -0.15 -5.53
CA PRO A 42 14.13 -0.40 -6.30
C PRO A 42 15.19 0.68 -6.05
N GLN A 43 14.80 1.87 -5.59
CA GLN A 43 15.68 2.95 -5.16
C GLN A 43 16.63 2.53 -4.01
N ALA A 44 16.18 1.65 -3.10
CA ALA A 44 17.03 1.15 -2.02
C ALA A 44 18.10 0.15 -2.51
N ILE A 45 17.89 -0.47 -3.68
CA ILE A 45 18.80 -1.46 -4.26
C ILE A 45 19.76 -0.78 -5.25
N PHE A 46 19.23 0.14 -6.07
CA PHE A 46 19.97 0.82 -7.13
C PHE A 46 19.89 2.34 -6.93
N PRO A 47 20.88 2.96 -6.26
CA PRO A 47 20.88 4.40 -5.99
C PRO A 47 20.90 5.26 -7.27
N GLN A 48 21.31 4.69 -8.42
CA GLN A 48 21.23 5.39 -9.71
C GLN A 48 19.79 5.69 -10.15
N LEU A 49 18.81 4.95 -9.62
CA LEU A 49 17.37 5.14 -9.93
C LEU A 49 16.70 6.19 -9.02
N GLU A 50 17.43 6.76 -8.06
CA GLU A 50 16.90 7.73 -7.09
C GLU A 50 16.64 9.12 -7.70
N VAL A 51 17.18 9.39 -8.89
CA VAL A 51 17.01 10.67 -9.60
C VAL A 51 15.54 10.96 -9.94
N ILE A 52 14.73 9.93 -10.16
CA ILE A 52 13.34 10.07 -10.60
C ILE A 52 12.40 9.44 -9.55
N PRO A 53 11.39 10.18 -9.06
CA PRO A 53 10.39 9.65 -8.14
C PRO A 53 9.35 8.79 -8.89
N TRP A 54 9.77 7.59 -9.31
CA TRP A 54 8.95 6.66 -10.11
C TRP A 54 7.59 6.35 -9.50
N ALA A 55 7.53 6.16 -8.18
CA ALA A 55 6.26 5.92 -7.48
C ALA A 55 5.29 7.10 -7.68
N GLN A 56 5.76 8.33 -7.52
CA GLN A 56 4.92 9.51 -7.72
C GLN A 56 4.46 9.66 -9.18
N LEU A 57 5.34 9.39 -10.15
CA LEU A 57 4.98 9.41 -11.57
C LEU A 57 3.92 8.37 -11.92
N LEU A 58 4.04 7.16 -11.39
CA LEU A 58 3.06 6.09 -11.60
C LEU A 58 1.71 6.44 -10.95
N LEU A 59 1.75 7.04 -9.77
CA LEU A 59 0.54 7.49 -9.07
C LEU A 59 -0.17 8.62 -9.81
N ILE A 60 0.56 9.62 -10.29
CA ILE A 60 0.02 10.71 -11.13
C ILE A 60 -0.52 10.14 -12.44
N GLY A 61 0.19 9.21 -13.06
CA GLY A 61 -0.29 8.55 -14.28
C GLY A 61 -1.54 7.70 -14.05
N ALA A 62 -1.67 7.04 -12.91
CA ALA A 62 -2.88 6.34 -12.51
C ALA A 62 -4.03 7.32 -12.25
N LEU A 63 -3.75 8.50 -11.67
CA LEU A 63 -4.73 9.56 -11.43
C LEU A 63 -5.24 10.12 -12.77
N ILE A 64 -4.34 10.52 -13.67
CA ILE A 64 -4.72 11.00 -15.01
C ILE A 64 -5.47 9.92 -15.77
N GLY A 65 -4.99 8.67 -15.74
CA GLY A 65 -5.69 7.54 -16.34
C GLY A 65 -7.10 7.36 -15.78
N SER A 66 -7.29 7.56 -14.48
CA SER A 66 -8.62 7.46 -13.84
C SER A 66 -9.61 8.51 -14.31
N PHE A 67 -9.13 9.68 -14.74
CA PHE A 67 -9.97 10.73 -15.34
C PHE A 67 -10.26 10.48 -16.82
N VAL A 68 -9.31 9.88 -17.55
CA VAL A 68 -9.46 9.58 -18.99
C VAL A 68 -10.35 8.36 -19.23
N ASP A 69 -10.40 7.43 -18.28
CA ASP A 69 -11.13 6.17 -18.43
C ASP A 69 -12.57 6.25 -17.89
N PRO A 70 -13.61 6.25 -18.74
CA PRO A 70 -15.00 6.30 -18.32
C PRO A 70 -15.47 5.02 -17.60
N SER A 71 -14.67 3.92 -17.63
CA SER A 71 -14.97 2.72 -16.87
C SER A 71 -14.79 2.91 -15.36
N VAL A 72 -14.10 3.97 -14.93
CA VAL A 72 -13.80 4.25 -13.54
C VAL A 72 -14.99 4.95 -12.89
N LYS A 73 -15.81 4.18 -12.18
CA LYS A 73 -16.89 4.71 -11.37
C LYS A 73 -16.32 5.22 -10.05
N TRP A 74 -16.57 6.50 -9.75
CA TRP A 74 -16.22 7.08 -8.46
C TRP A 74 -17.03 6.41 -7.35
N VAL A 75 -16.34 5.67 -6.49
CA VAL A 75 -16.97 4.95 -5.38
C VAL A 75 -16.97 5.86 -4.16
N SER A 76 -18.16 6.34 -3.78
CA SER A 76 -18.37 7.03 -2.51
C SER A 76 -18.45 6.01 -1.38
N ASN A 77 -17.30 5.48 -0.97
CA ASN A 77 -17.21 4.65 0.22
C ASN A 77 -16.97 5.54 1.44
N THR A 78 -17.59 5.23 2.59
CA THR A 78 -17.36 5.93 3.86
C THR A 78 -15.88 5.95 4.23
N ALA A 79 -15.15 4.88 3.92
CA ALA A 79 -13.69 4.82 4.11
C ALA A 79 -12.95 5.91 3.29
N ASN A 80 -13.34 6.13 2.04
CA ASN A 80 -12.73 7.18 1.19
C ASN A 80 -13.03 8.57 1.75
N ILE A 81 -14.23 8.79 2.30
CA ILE A 81 -14.59 10.05 2.95
C ILE A 81 -13.68 10.30 4.15
N TYR A 82 -13.45 9.30 5.01
CA TYR A 82 -12.54 9.44 6.15
C TYR A 82 -11.11 9.75 5.73
N ILE A 83 -10.62 9.16 4.63
CA ILE A 83 -9.29 9.44 4.09
C ILE A 83 -9.18 10.91 3.64
N ILE A 84 -10.20 11.42 2.95
CA ILE A 84 -10.23 12.83 2.50
C ILE A 84 -10.32 13.78 3.69
N ILE A 85 -11.17 13.48 4.68
CA ILE A 85 -11.25 14.27 5.92
C ILE A 85 -9.91 14.27 6.65
N LEU A 86 -9.26 13.10 6.77
CA LEU A 86 -7.94 12.98 7.38
C LEU A 86 -6.88 13.79 6.64
N LEU A 87 -6.91 13.78 5.30
CA LEU A 87 -6.03 14.58 4.47
C LEU A 87 -6.22 16.07 4.72
N LEU A 88 -7.47 16.54 4.79
CA LEU A 88 -7.78 17.94 5.13
C LEU A 88 -7.31 18.31 6.53
N LEU A 89 -7.49 17.41 7.51
CA LEU A 89 -7.04 17.62 8.89
C LEU A 89 -5.52 17.77 8.97
N ILE A 90 -4.78 16.98 8.19
CA ILE A 90 -3.31 17.06 8.15
C ILE A 90 -2.86 18.35 7.47
N ILE A 91 -3.48 18.76 6.36
CA ILE A 91 -3.20 20.04 5.73
C ILE A 91 -3.43 21.19 6.71
N LEU A 92 -4.55 21.14 7.45
CA LEU A 92 -4.84 22.12 8.49
C LEU A 92 -3.77 22.10 9.59
N SER A 93 -3.38 20.91 10.05
CA SER A 93 -2.33 20.73 11.05
C SER A 93 -0.98 21.30 10.59
N ILE A 94 -0.63 21.20 9.31
CA ILE A 94 0.61 21.75 8.75
C ILE A 94 0.55 23.28 8.71
N CYS A 95 -0.59 23.86 8.35
CA CYS A 95 -0.78 25.32 8.33
C CYS A 95 -0.63 25.96 9.73
N PHE A 96 -1.00 25.23 10.79
CA PHE A 96 -0.86 25.68 12.18
C PHE A 96 0.41 25.17 12.89
N ALA A 97 1.28 24.42 12.21
CA ALA A 97 2.47 23.87 12.81
C ALA A 97 3.52 24.96 13.11
N GLN A 98 4.16 24.88 14.27
CA GLN A 98 5.26 25.79 14.64
C GLN A 98 6.54 25.55 13.79
N PHE A 99 6.69 24.36 13.20
CA PHE A 99 7.82 23.98 12.35
C PHE A 99 7.35 23.37 11.02
N PRO A 100 6.81 24.19 10.10
CA PRO A 100 6.18 23.70 8.87
C PRO A 100 7.17 22.97 7.94
N ALA A 101 8.46 23.30 7.98
CA ALA A 101 9.49 22.67 7.16
C ALA A 101 9.58 21.15 7.39
N VAL A 102 9.63 20.71 8.66
CA VAL A 102 9.73 19.28 9.02
C VAL A 102 8.44 18.53 8.67
N SER A 103 7.29 19.20 8.78
CA SER A 103 6.00 18.61 8.45
C SER A 103 5.81 18.41 6.95
N MET A 104 6.36 19.29 6.10
CA MET A 104 6.27 19.18 4.64
C MET A 104 7.04 17.96 4.09
N ASP A 105 8.20 17.64 4.67
CA ASP A 105 8.98 16.47 4.24
C ASP A 105 8.21 15.16 4.44
N ASN A 106 7.45 15.06 5.53
CA ASN A 106 6.64 13.87 5.84
C ASN A 106 5.27 13.89 5.15
N PHE A 107 4.78 15.08 4.77
CA PHE A 107 3.50 15.23 4.09
C PHE A 107 3.46 14.49 2.76
N MET A 108 4.57 14.44 2.01
CA MET A 108 4.63 13.72 0.74
C MET A 108 4.38 12.21 0.89
N LEU A 109 4.90 11.60 1.96
CA LEU A 109 4.64 10.18 2.26
C LEU A 109 3.16 9.94 2.55
N PHE A 110 2.55 10.85 3.32
CA PHE A 110 1.13 10.77 3.64
C PHE A 110 0.25 11.00 2.40
N LEU A 111 0.61 11.97 1.56
CA LEU A 111 -0.11 12.30 0.33
C LEU A 111 -0.08 11.14 -0.66
N ALA A 112 1.07 10.47 -0.80
CA ALA A 112 1.20 9.28 -1.63
C ALA A 112 0.32 8.12 -1.12
N GLY A 113 0.35 7.83 0.18
CA GLY A 113 -0.46 6.75 0.78
C GLY A 113 -1.97 6.99 0.70
N SER A 114 -2.41 8.22 0.96
CA SER A 114 -3.82 8.61 0.88
C SER A 114 -4.34 8.57 -0.56
N SER A 115 -3.57 9.14 -1.50
CA SER A 115 -3.89 9.12 -2.93
C SER A 115 -3.91 7.70 -3.49
N TYR A 116 -2.95 6.86 -3.09
CA TYR A 116 -2.95 5.43 -3.44
C TYR A 116 -4.23 4.73 -3.00
N THR A 117 -4.64 4.90 -1.74
CA THR A 117 -5.82 4.21 -1.21
C THR A 117 -7.09 4.67 -1.91
N PHE A 118 -7.20 5.96 -2.20
CA PHE A 118 -8.30 6.53 -2.97
C PHE A 118 -8.35 5.97 -4.41
N LEU A 119 -7.21 5.91 -5.10
CA LEU A 119 -7.13 5.39 -6.47
C LEU A 119 -7.38 3.89 -6.53
N ALA A 120 -6.78 3.13 -5.61
CA ALA A 120 -6.92 1.67 -5.56
C ALA A 120 -8.39 1.27 -5.40
N THR A 121 -9.12 1.89 -4.48
CA THR A 121 -10.56 1.59 -4.28
C THR A 121 -11.42 2.00 -5.47
N THR A 122 -11.02 3.05 -6.20
CA THR A 122 -11.77 3.55 -7.35
C THR A 122 -11.52 2.73 -8.62
N ILE A 123 -10.26 2.30 -8.85
CA ILE A 123 -9.85 1.53 -10.03
C ILE A 123 -10.19 0.03 -9.88
N VAL A 124 -10.03 -0.51 -8.67
CA VAL A 124 -10.23 -1.92 -8.33
C VAL A 124 -11.65 -2.15 -7.82
N ASN A 125 -12.63 -1.84 -8.67
CA ASN A 125 -14.06 -1.89 -8.34
C ASN A 125 -14.77 -3.20 -8.71
N THR A 126 -14.06 -4.15 -9.33
CA THR A 126 -14.61 -5.43 -9.79
C THR A 126 -13.86 -6.60 -9.13
N PRO A 127 -14.55 -7.74 -8.86
CA PRO A 127 -13.92 -8.89 -8.21
C PRO A 127 -12.77 -9.47 -9.03
N GLU A 128 -12.83 -9.39 -10.37
CA GLU A 128 -11.76 -9.85 -11.25
C GLU A 128 -10.51 -8.98 -11.13
N ARG A 129 -10.66 -7.65 -11.11
CA ARG A 129 -9.55 -6.72 -10.89
C ARG A 129 -8.96 -6.89 -9.50
N LEU A 130 -9.81 -7.06 -8.49
CA LEU A 130 -9.39 -7.32 -7.11
C LEU A 130 -8.57 -8.60 -7.01
N TYR A 131 -9.00 -9.66 -7.67
CA TYR A 131 -8.28 -10.94 -7.65
C TYR A 131 -6.90 -10.83 -8.29
N ILE A 132 -6.80 -10.18 -9.46
CA ILE A 132 -5.53 -9.93 -10.15
C ILE A 132 -4.62 -9.03 -9.30
N PHE A 133 -5.17 -7.96 -8.74
CA PHE A 133 -4.46 -7.04 -7.87
C PHE A 133 -3.90 -7.77 -6.63
N CYS A 134 -4.73 -8.54 -5.94
CA CYS A 134 -4.34 -9.33 -4.78
C CYS A 134 -3.28 -10.39 -5.12
N SER A 135 -3.43 -11.10 -6.25
CA SER A 135 -2.42 -12.08 -6.68
C SER A 135 -1.06 -11.44 -6.95
N SER A 136 -1.06 -10.23 -7.53
CA SER A 136 0.18 -9.49 -7.81
C SER A 136 0.86 -9.01 -6.53
N THR A 137 0.11 -8.54 -5.53
CA THR A 137 0.68 -8.09 -4.25
C THR A 137 1.18 -9.27 -3.41
N LEU A 138 0.48 -10.39 -3.42
CA LEU A 138 0.86 -11.60 -2.68
C LEU A 138 2.20 -12.17 -3.19
N SER A 139 2.38 -12.21 -4.52
CA SER A 139 3.65 -12.62 -5.15
C SER A 139 4.84 -11.75 -4.72
N GLN A 140 4.60 -10.48 -4.38
CA GLN A 140 5.63 -9.54 -3.96
C GLN A 140 5.93 -9.66 -2.47
N LEU A 141 4.90 -9.93 -1.67
CA LEU A 141 5.03 -10.20 -0.24
C LEU A 141 5.91 -11.43 0.01
N GLU A 142 5.72 -12.50 -0.76
CA GLU A 142 6.56 -13.72 -0.69
C GLU A 142 8.05 -13.43 -0.96
N LYS A 143 8.33 -12.59 -1.96
CA LYS A 143 9.70 -12.16 -2.27
C LYS A 143 10.31 -11.33 -1.14
N LEU A 144 9.51 -10.45 -0.51
CA LEU A 144 9.98 -9.66 0.62
C LEU A 144 10.30 -10.55 1.83
N GLN A 145 9.45 -11.54 2.11
CA GLN A 145 9.68 -12.49 3.22
C GLN A 145 10.92 -13.35 3.00
N SER A 146 11.16 -13.79 1.76
CA SER A 146 12.37 -14.56 1.42
C SER A 146 13.64 -13.71 1.40
N ALA A 147 13.54 -12.41 1.08
CA ALA A 147 14.67 -11.48 1.15
C ALA A 147 15.03 -11.02 2.58
N HIS A 148 14.05 -11.00 3.50
CA HIS A 148 14.22 -10.61 4.90
C HIS A 148 13.86 -11.74 5.90
N PRO A 149 14.57 -12.88 5.94
CA PRO A 149 14.31 -13.96 6.90
C PRO A 149 14.54 -13.55 8.36
N ARG A 150 15.24 -12.43 8.61
CA ARG A 150 15.57 -11.94 9.97
C ARG A 150 14.40 -11.24 10.69
N ILE A 151 13.36 -10.79 9.97
CA ILE A 151 12.22 -10.10 10.62
C ILE A 151 11.25 -11.12 11.23
N GLY A 152 11.06 -12.29 10.60
CA GLY A 152 10.25 -13.39 11.17
C GLY A 152 10.85 -13.98 12.44
N HIS A 153 12.17 -13.91 12.62
CA HIS A 153 12.82 -14.34 13.87
C HIS A 153 12.62 -13.35 15.02
N LEU A 154 12.51 -12.05 14.71
CA LEU A 154 12.27 -11.00 15.71
C LEU A 154 10.81 -10.94 16.15
N GLU A 155 9.84 -11.15 15.26
CA GLU A 155 8.42 -11.23 15.66
C GLU A 155 8.12 -12.53 16.43
N GLY A 156 8.78 -13.64 16.09
CA GLY A 156 8.76 -14.86 16.90
C GLY A 156 9.41 -14.68 18.27
N LEU A 157 10.46 -13.85 18.39
CA LEU A 157 11.09 -13.48 19.67
C LEU A 157 10.21 -12.53 20.48
N VAL A 158 9.50 -11.58 19.88
CA VAL A 158 8.53 -10.71 20.59
C VAL A 158 7.38 -11.54 21.16
N PHE A 159 6.86 -12.53 20.42
CA PHE A 159 5.84 -13.44 20.95
C PHE A 159 6.38 -14.45 21.98
N LYS A 160 7.66 -14.82 21.90
CA LYS A 160 8.30 -15.76 22.85
C LYS A 160 8.82 -15.08 24.11
N ILE A 161 9.15 -13.78 24.04
CA ILE A 161 9.46 -12.92 25.20
C ILE A 161 8.16 -12.51 25.90
N GLY A 162 7.04 -12.38 25.18
CA GLY A 162 5.68 -12.24 25.77
C GLY A 162 5.16 -13.48 26.50
N GLY A 163 5.92 -14.58 26.52
CA GLY A 163 5.65 -15.78 27.31
C GLY A 163 6.55 -15.93 28.55
N LEU A 164 7.46 -14.99 28.82
CA LEU A 164 8.21 -14.97 30.08
C LEU A 164 7.43 -14.16 31.12
N SER A 165 6.83 -14.92 32.04
CA SER A 165 6.03 -14.52 33.21
C SER A 165 6.12 -13.04 33.64
N ASP A 166 4.93 -12.42 33.69
CA ASP A 166 4.60 -11.05 34.12
C ASP A 166 5.18 -10.59 35.48
N HIS A 167 5.82 -11.47 36.25
CA HIS A 167 6.26 -11.17 37.61
C HIS A 167 7.62 -10.48 37.73
N GLN A 168 8.45 -10.43 36.67
CA GLN A 168 9.81 -9.86 36.75
C GLN A 168 9.97 -8.49 36.07
N VAL A 169 9.04 -8.10 35.18
CA VAL A 169 9.11 -6.81 34.46
C VAL A 169 8.47 -5.68 35.28
N ILE A 170 7.40 -5.98 36.03
CA ILE A 170 6.70 -4.98 36.86
C ILE A 170 7.60 -4.47 38.02
N SER A 171 8.44 -5.32 38.61
CA SER A 171 9.33 -4.91 39.71
C SER A 171 10.47 -3.99 39.26
N LYS A 172 10.94 -4.10 38.01
CA LYS A 172 11.99 -3.22 37.47
C LYS A 172 11.47 -1.85 37.05
N ILE A 173 10.20 -1.75 36.63
CA ILE A 173 9.60 -0.46 36.28
C ILE A 173 9.25 0.32 37.55
N GLN A 174 8.85 -0.34 38.65
CA GLN A 174 8.52 0.35 39.90
C GLN A 174 9.75 0.94 40.63
N ALA A 175 10.96 0.49 40.31
CA ALA A 175 12.21 1.03 40.86
C ALA A 175 12.73 2.29 40.13
N SER A 176 12.22 2.61 38.93
CA SER A 176 12.69 3.79 38.16
C SER A 176 11.87 5.06 38.37
N TRP A 177 10.85 5.04 39.24
CA TRP A 177 9.95 6.18 39.54
C TRP A 177 10.10 6.72 40.97
N GLN A 178 11.24 6.47 41.61
CA GLN A 178 11.56 6.95 42.97
C GLN A 178 12.69 8.00 42.99
N PHE A 179 12.92 8.72 41.89
CA PHE A 179 13.75 9.93 41.87
C PHE A 179 13.02 11.07 41.16
#